data_AF-A0A6I2ZTK2-F1
#
_entry.id   AF-A0A6I2ZTK2-F1
#
_cell.length_a   1.000
_cell.length_b   1.000
_cell.length_c   1.000
_cell.angle_alpha   90.00
_cell.angle_beta   90.00
_cell.angle_gamma   90.00
#
_symmetry.space_group_name_H-M   'P 1'
#
loop_
_entity.id
_entity.type
_entity.pdbx_description
1 polymer ?
#
loop_
_entity_poly.entity_id
_entity_poly.type
_entity_poly.pdbx_seq_one_letter_code
_entity_poly.pdbx_strand_id
1 'polypeptide(L)'
;MTQAPETTKPGGPPAHAAAGGPPPGAGGPGGMPDFNAIAERYLTSEQTDFDVIAGLEKEFAIGVKMVMRTLHEQVPYQHELNDAVIKLHLQAVQFAKERDLMDDWNAHDVKTMKPVNERMGQLIAVTGKKELAVLAVAGYSSCHYHMVLETTRSEDGMRRTWVSPFKTCLAAGSRIGQFDMTEQWLWENYVVPRFEGYAKDLGVEFEFATWDDATREVWVQVKP
;
A
#
# COMPACT_ATOMS: atom_id res chain seq x y z
N MET A 1 -32.02 50.72 -5.78
CA MET A 1 -31.87 49.33 -6.25
C MET A 1 -30.40 49.01 -6.25
N THR A 2 -29.94 48.34 -5.20
CA THR A 2 -28.51 48.11 -4.93
C THR A 2 -28.21 46.67 -5.34
N GLN A 3 -27.38 46.49 -6.36
CA GLN A 3 -26.97 45.15 -6.81
C GLN A 3 -26.11 44.48 -5.73
N ALA A 4 -26.41 43.22 -5.43
CA ALA A 4 -25.61 42.38 -4.55
C ALA A 4 -24.30 42.00 -5.27
N PRO A 5 -23.17 41.89 -4.54
CA PRO A 5 -21.89 41.49 -5.13
C PRO A 5 -21.92 40.02 -5.55
N GLU A 6 -21.40 39.74 -6.74
CA GLU A 6 -21.22 38.39 -7.26
C GLU A 6 -20.30 37.58 -6.35
N THR A 7 -20.83 36.48 -5.81
CA THR A 7 -20.04 35.47 -5.11
C THR A 7 -19.18 34.72 -6.13
N THR A 8 -17.87 34.97 -6.12
CA THR A 8 -16.90 34.09 -6.76
C THR A 8 -16.99 32.71 -6.12
N LYS A 9 -17.32 31.69 -6.92
CA LYS A 9 -17.28 30.29 -6.47
C LYS A 9 -15.83 29.97 -6.06
N PRO A 10 -15.57 29.42 -4.85
CA PRO A 10 -14.27 28.88 -4.53
C PRO A 10 -13.95 27.76 -5.53
N GLY A 11 -12.73 27.77 -6.07
CA GLY A 11 -12.22 26.69 -6.89
C GLY A 11 -12.41 25.37 -6.14
N GLY A 12 -13.17 24.45 -6.71
CA GLY A 12 -13.34 23.12 -6.15
C GLY A 12 -11.98 22.42 -6.05
N PRO A 13 -11.86 21.40 -5.17
CA PRO A 13 -10.65 20.61 -5.07
C PRO A 13 -10.24 20.07 -6.45
N PRO A 14 -8.93 19.92 -6.73
CA PRO A 14 -8.46 19.39 -7.99
C PRO A 14 -9.18 18.06 -8.28
N ALA A 15 -9.61 17.89 -9.53
CA ALA A 15 -10.28 16.67 -9.96
C ALA A 15 -9.42 15.46 -9.57
N HIS A 16 -9.92 14.61 -8.67
CA HIS A 16 -9.30 13.33 -8.41
C HIS A 16 -9.23 12.59 -9.75
N ALA A 17 -8.01 12.22 -10.17
CA ALA A 17 -7.82 11.37 -11.33
C ALA A 17 -8.68 10.10 -11.13
N ALA A 18 -9.50 9.76 -12.13
CA ALA A 18 -10.31 8.56 -12.07
C ALA A 18 -9.42 7.36 -11.74
N ALA A 19 -9.74 6.66 -10.65
CA ALA A 19 -9.11 5.40 -10.31
C ALA A 19 -9.28 4.46 -11.51
N GLY A 20 -8.16 4.15 -12.18
CA GLY A 20 -8.13 3.27 -13.35
C GLY A 20 -7.73 3.92 -14.70
N GLY A 21 -7.62 5.25 -14.79
CA GLY A 21 -7.08 5.89 -15.99
C GLY A 21 -5.54 5.78 -16.09
N PRO A 22 -4.93 5.86 -17.30
CA PRO A 22 -3.55 6.28 -17.37
C PRO A 22 -3.40 7.65 -16.69
N PRO A 23 -2.31 7.90 -15.94
CA PRO A 23 -2.14 9.17 -15.23
C PRO A 23 -2.28 10.34 -16.22
N PRO A 24 -2.99 11.43 -15.84
CA PRO A 24 -3.07 12.61 -16.66
C PRO A 24 -1.66 13.11 -17.00
N GLY A 25 -1.39 13.38 -18.28
CA GLY A 25 -0.11 13.93 -18.75
C GLY A 25 0.90 12.93 -19.31
N ALA A 26 0.59 11.63 -19.37
CA ALA A 26 1.47 10.63 -20.01
C ALA A 26 1.41 10.63 -21.56
N GLY A 27 0.56 11.48 -22.16
CA GLY A 27 0.48 11.66 -23.60
C GLY A 27 0.59 13.14 -23.95
N GLY A 28 1.69 13.52 -24.60
CA GLY A 28 1.65 14.66 -25.51
C GLY A 28 0.63 14.40 -26.62
N PRO A 29 0.14 15.44 -27.32
CA PRO A 29 -0.90 15.28 -28.34
C PRO A 29 -0.42 14.30 -29.43
N GLY A 30 -1.01 13.10 -29.45
CA GLY A 30 -0.89 12.12 -30.54
C GLY A 30 0.27 11.11 -30.49
N GLY A 31 1.05 11.04 -29.41
CA GLY A 31 2.16 10.08 -29.28
C GLY A 31 1.82 8.84 -28.45
N MET A 32 2.50 7.70 -28.72
CA MET A 32 2.52 6.59 -27.76
C MET A 32 3.03 7.08 -26.40
N PRO A 33 2.51 6.56 -25.27
CA PRO A 33 2.99 6.94 -23.95
C PRO A 33 4.49 6.67 -23.79
N ASP A 34 5.23 7.59 -23.17
CA ASP A 34 6.61 7.35 -22.78
C ASP A 34 6.66 6.41 -21.58
N PHE A 35 6.79 5.11 -21.85
CA PHE A 35 6.80 4.08 -20.81
C PHE A 35 7.99 4.20 -19.86
N ASN A 36 9.13 4.75 -20.30
CA ASN A 36 10.27 4.97 -19.41
C ASN A 36 9.99 6.12 -18.44
N ALA A 37 9.42 7.23 -18.92
CA ALA A 37 9.02 8.34 -18.05
C ALA A 37 7.91 7.93 -17.08
N ILE A 38 6.96 7.09 -17.53
CA ILE A 38 5.95 6.50 -16.65
C ILE A 38 6.66 5.68 -15.56
N ALA A 39 7.49 4.70 -15.92
CA ALA A 39 8.20 3.86 -14.96
C ALA A 39 9.01 4.69 -13.95
N GLU A 40 9.71 5.73 -14.39
CA GLU A 40 10.50 6.57 -13.51
C GLU A 40 9.63 7.30 -12.48
N ARG A 41 8.44 7.75 -12.86
CA ARG A 41 7.47 8.35 -11.93
C ARG A 41 7.02 7.36 -10.84
N TYR A 42 6.88 6.08 -11.18
CA TYR A 42 6.59 5.05 -10.18
C TYR A 42 7.77 4.90 -9.22
N LEU A 43 8.99 4.78 -9.75
CA LEU A 43 10.20 4.51 -8.95
C LEU A 43 10.62 5.65 -8.03
N THR A 44 10.19 6.87 -8.33
CA THR A 44 10.44 8.08 -7.55
C THR A 44 9.24 8.53 -6.72
N SER A 45 8.13 7.78 -6.74
CA SER A 45 6.86 8.20 -6.10
C SER A 45 6.93 8.36 -4.57
N GLU A 46 7.92 7.75 -3.92
CA GLU A 46 8.13 7.87 -2.48
C GLU A 46 8.88 9.15 -2.09
N GLN A 47 9.47 9.84 -3.06
CA GLN A 47 10.15 11.11 -2.83
C GLN A 47 9.11 12.20 -2.65
N THR A 48 8.85 12.56 -1.40
CA THR A 48 7.96 13.67 -1.04
C THR A 48 8.76 14.76 -0.38
N ASP A 49 8.61 16.00 -0.86
CA ASP A 49 9.05 17.20 -0.14
C ASP A 49 7.84 17.89 0.51
N PHE A 50 8.07 18.97 1.26
CA PHE A 50 6.99 19.74 1.86
C PHE A 50 6.29 20.68 0.88
N ASP A 51 6.87 20.92 -0.30
CA ASP A 51 6.28 21.82 -1.31
C ASP A 51 4.99 21.23 -1.88
N VAL A 52 4.87 19.89 -1.91
CA VAL A 52 3.61 19.20 -2.28
C VAL A 52 2.41 19.53 -1.40
N ILE A 53 2.62 20.13 -0.21
CA ILE A 53 1.54 20.51 0.71
C ILE A 53 0.90 21.84 0.30
N ALA A 54 1.53 22.64 -0.59
CA ALA A 54 0.94 23.89 -1.06
C ALA A 54 -0.44 23.63 -1.71
N GLY A 55 -1.49 24.25 -1.16
CA GLY A 55 -2.88 24.03 -1.55
C GLY A 55 -3.57 22.82 -0.88
N LEU A 56 -2.87 22.07 -0.03
CA LEU A 56 -3.36 20.95 0.78
C LEU A 56 -3.18 21.21 2.29
N GLU A 57 -3.04 22.46 2.71
CA GLU A 57 -2.67 22.81 4.09
C GLU A 57 -3.74 22.37 5.09
N LYS A 58 -5.01 22.40 4.69
CA LYS A 58 -6.13 21.94 5.53
C LYS A 58 -6.06 20.43 5.73
N GLU A 59 -5.85 19.68 4.66
CA GLU A 59 -5.72 18.21 4.67
C GLU A 59 -4.51 17.79 5.51
N PHE A 60 -3.39 18.49 5.33
CA PHE A 60 -2.19 18.30 6.14
C PHE A 60 -2.46 18.56 7.63
N ALA A 61 -3.12 19.66 7.97
CA ALA A 61 -3.48 19.97 9.36
C ALA A 61 -4.43 18.93 9.98
N ILE A 62 -5.38 18.39 9.19
CA ILE A 62 -6.24 17.28 9.61
C ILE A 62 -5.40 16.03 9.86
N GLY A 63 -4.46 15.69 8.97
CA GLY A 63 -3.57 14.55 9.11
C GLY A 63 -2.74 14.62 10.40
N VAL A 64 -2.07 15.75 10.64
CA VAL A 64 -1.31 15.99 11.88
C VAL A 64 -2.19 15.87 13.12
N LYS A 65 -3.41 16.41 13.08
CA LYS A 65 -4.37 16.28 14.20
C LYS A 65 -4.75 14.82 14.47
N MET A 66 -4.90 13.99 13.44
CA MET A 66 -5.18 12.56 13.63
C MET A 66 -3.98 11.85 14.25
N VAL A 67 -2.76 12.11 13.78
CA VAL A 67 -1.52 11.58 14.38
C VAL A 67 -1.47 11.90 15.88
N MET A 68 -1.68 13.16 16.25
CA MET A 68 -1.67 13.57 17.67
C MET A 68 -2.73 12.84 18.50
N ARG A 69 -3.95 12.67 17.96
CA ARG A 69 -5.03 11.96 18.65
C ARG A 69 -4.69 10.50 18.88
N THR A 70 -4.16 9.82 17.86
CA THR A 70 -3.80 8.40 17.96
C THR A 70 -2.67 8.19 18.97
N LEU A 71 -1.61 9.00 18.90
CA LEU A 71 -0.45 8.85 19.80
C LEU A 71 -0.79 9.22 21.26
N HIS A 72 -1.78 10.08 21.47
CA HIS A 72 -2.27 10.43 22.81
C HIS A 72 -3.10 9.32 23.46
N GLU A 73 -3.73 8.45 22.68
CA GLU A 73 -4.56 7.36 23.21
C GLU A 73 -3.72 6.16 23.62
N GLN A 74 -3.50 6.02 24.93
CA GLN A 74 -2.64 5.00 25.52
C GLN A 74 -3.40 3.92 26.28
N VAL A 75 -4.73 4.04 26.39
CA VAL A 75 -5.59 3.12 27.15
C VAL A 75 -6.66 2.56 26.21
N PRO A 76 -6.89 1.23 26.19
CA PRO A 76 -6.31 0.19 27.05
C PRO A 76 -4.89 -0.26 26.67
N TYR A 77 -4.34 0.23 25.55
CA TYR A 77 -2.96 -0.01 25.14
C TYR A 77 -2.47 1.13 24.23
N GLN A 78 -1.17 1.20 23.98
CA GLN A 78 -0.56 2.18 23.10
C GLN A 78 -0.91 1.89 21.63
N HIS A 79 -1.67 2.78 21.00
CA HIS A 79 -2.02 2.64 19.58
C HIS A 79 -0.87 3.04 18.66
N GLU A 80 -0.76 2.35 17.52
CA GLU A 80 0.05 2.75 16.37
C GLU A 80 -0.81 3.48 15.33
N LEU A 81 -0.17 4.25 14.43
CA LEU A 81 -0.87 5.10 13.46
C LEU A 81 -1.74 4.33 12.46
N ASN A 82 -1.41 3.06 12.25
CA ASN A 82 -2.06 2.11 11.35
C ASN A 82 -3.06 1.17 12.05
N ASP A 83 -3.25 1.27 13.37
CA ASP A 83 -4.07 0.31 14.14
C ASP A 83 -5.48 0.12 13.57
N ALA A 84 -6.13 1.20 13.14
CA ALA A 84 -7.50 1.11 12.63
C ALA A 84 -7.60 0.25 11.37
N VAL A 85 -6.67 0.42 10.41
CA VAL A 85 -6.65 -0.40 9.20
C VAL A 85 -6.19 -1.81 9.51
N ILE A 86 -5.19 -1.98 10.38
CA ILE A 86 -4.69 -3.29 10.80
C ILE A 86 -5.78 -4.11 11.48
N LYS A 87 -6.56 -3.52 12.40
CA LYS A 87 -7.68 -4.22 13.05
C LYS A 87 -8.73 -4.70 12.07
N LEU A 88 -9.18 -3.82 11.17
CA LEU A 88 -10.18 -4.19 10.16
C LEU A 88 -9.66 -5.34 9.29
N HIS A 89 -8.37 -5.27 8.94
CA HIS A 89 -7.71 -6.31 8.16
C HIS A 89 -7.64 -7.64 8.91
N LEU A 90 -7.15 -7.64 10.15
CA LEU A 90 -7.06 -8.83 10.99
C LEU A 90 -8.44 -9.44 11.24
N GLN A 91 -9.48 -8.64 11.44
CA GLN A 91 -10.86 -9.11 11.57
C GLN A 91 -11.34 -9.87 10.32
N ALA A 92 -11.04 -9.33 9.14
CA ALA A 92 -11.40 -9.96 7.89
C ALA A 92 -10.66 -11.29 7.67
N VAL A 93 -9.34 -11.31 7.92
CA VAL A 93 -8.53 -12.53 7.78
C VAL A 93 -8.91 -13.58 8.84
N GLN A 94 -9.17 -13.17 10.09
CA GLN A 94 -9.66 -14.06 11.15
C GLN A 94 -10.99 -14.71 10.75
N PHE A 95 -11.93 -13.93 10.21
CA PHE A 95 -13.21 -14.44 9.73
C PHE A 95 -13.06 -15.50 8.62
N ALA A 96 -12.15 -15.24 7.68
CA ALA A 96 -11.83 -16.17 6.60
C ALA A 96 -11.17 -17.46 7.13
N LYS A 97 -10.20 -17.32 8.05
CA LYS A 97 -9.54 -18.44 8.71
C LYS A 97 -10.53 -19.34 9.45
N GLU A 98 -11.41 -18.79 10.27
CA GLU A 98 -12.40 -19.55 11.06
C GLU A 98 -13.39 -20.34 10.22
N ARG A 99 -13.54 -19.97 8.94
CA ARG A 99 -14.46 -20.60 7.98
C ARG A 99 -13.76 -21.46 6.95
N ASP A 100 -12.45 -21.65 7.07
CA ASP A 100 -11.64 -22.37 6.10
C ASP A 100 -11.74 -21.78 4.67
N LEU A 101 -11.75 -20.44 4.58
CA LEU A 101 -11.91 -19.68 3.33
C LEU A 101 -10.63 -18.98 2.87
N MET A 102 -9.47 -19.32 3.42
CA MET A 102 -8.22 -18.60 3.12
C MET A 102 -7.79 -18.73 1.65
N ASP A 103 -7.92 -19.92 1.07
CA ASP A 103 -7.59 -20.13 -0.34
C ASP A 103 -8.52 -19.33 -1.27
N ASP A 104 -9.83 -19.35 -0.99
CA ASP A 104 -10.83 -18.57 -1.71
C ASP A 104 -10.61 -17.07 -1.56
N TRP A 105 -10.27 -16.61 -0.35
CA TRP A 105 -9.94 -15.21 -0.06
C TRP A 105 -8.72 -14.75 -0.87
N ASN A 106 -7.63 -15.51 -0.81
CA ASN A 106 -6.39 -15.21 -1.52
C ASN A 106 -6.61 -15.20 -3.03
N ALA A 107 -7.33 -16.19 -3.57
CA ALA A 107 -7.67 -16.26 -4.99
C ALA A 107 -8.55 -15.09 -5.44
N HIS A 108 -9.53 -14.69 -4.62
CA HIS A 108 -10.39 -13.54 -4.88
C HIS A 108 -9.59 -12.23 -4.93
N ASP A 109 -8.69 -12.02 -3.97
CA ASP A 109 -7.86 -10.82 -3.89
C ASP A 109 -6.90 -10.71 -5.08
N VAL A 110 -6.22 -11.80 -5.44
CA VAL A 110 -5.38 -11.89 -6.66
C VAL A 110 -6.19 -11.56 -7.91
N LYS A 111 -7.37 -12.18 -8.07
CA LYS A 111 -8.27 -11.90 -9.20
C LYS A 111 -8.69 -10.43 -9.26
N THR A 112 -8.93 -9.81 -8.12
CA THR A 112 -9.38 -8.41 -8.04
C THR A 112 -8.24 -7.44 -8.38
N MET A 113 -7.02 -7.75 -7.97
CA MET A 113 -5.83 -6.94 -8.27
C MET A 113 -5.28 -7.15 -9.68
N LYS A 114 -5.68 -8.23 -10.36
CA LYS A 114 -5.20 -8.61 -11.68
C LYS A 114 -5.13 -7.48 -12.71
N PRO A 115 -6.15 -6.61 -12.91
CA PRO A 115 -6.07 -5.54 -13.90
C PRO A 115 -4.95 -4.52 -13.63
N VAL A 116 -4.67 -4.26 -12.35
CA VAL A 116 -3.59 -3.36 -11.94
C VAL A 116 -2.23 -4.06 -12.12
N ASN A 117 -2.15 -5.32 -11.71
CA ASN A 117 -0.92 -6.11 -11.81
C ASN A 117 -0.51 -6.38 -13.26
N GLU A 118 -1.44 -6.75 -14.15
CA GLU A 118 -1.15 -6.96 -15.58
C GLU A 118 -0.67 -5.67 -16.26
N ARG A 119 -1.22 -4.51 -15.88
CA ARG A 119 -0.73 -3.21 -16.37
C ARG A 119 0.69 -2.93 -15.92
N MET A 120 1.02 -3.24 -14.66
CA MET A 120 2.39 -3.12 -14.16
C MET A 120 3.33 -4.14 -14.82
N GLY A 121 2.87 -5.36 -15.07
CA GLY A 121 3.60 -6.39 -15.81
C GLY A 121 3.91 -5.97 -17.25
N GLN A 122 2.96 -5.33 -17.95
CA GLN A 122 3.20 -4.75 -19.27
C GLN A 122 4.28 -3.65 -19.22
N LEU A 123 4.23 -2.78 -18.21
CA LEU A 123 5.25 -1.74 -18.02
C LEU A 123 6.64 -2.35 -17.77
N ILE A 124 6.72 -3.38 -16.93
CA ILE A 124 7.95 -4.15 -16.68
C ILE A 124 8.46 -4.78 -17.97
N ALA A 125 7.59 -5.45 -18.74
CA ALA A 125 7.96 -6.12 -19.98
C ALA A 125 8.50 -5.16 -21.04
N VAL A 126 7.93 -3.95 -21.15
CA VAL A 126 8.34 -2.94 -22.13
C VAL A 126 9.64 -2.24 -21.71
N THR A 127 9.83 -1.98 -20.42
CA THR A 127 10.96 -1.16 -19.92
C THR A 127 12.14 -2.00 -19.43
N GLY A 128 11.92 -3.27 -19.10
CA GLY A 128 12.90 -4.12 -18.41
C GLY A 128 13.11 -3.80 -16.93
N LYS A 129 12.42 -2.80 -16.37
CA LYS A 129 12.57 -2.33 -14.97
C LYS A 129 11.84 -3.25 -14.00
N LYS A 130 12.46 -4.39 -13.66
CA LYS A 130 11.90 -5.40 -12.75
C LYS A 130 11.65 -4.87 -11.34
N GLU A 131 12.35 -3.82 -10.91
CA GLU A 131 12.17 -3.17 -9.60
C GLU A 131 10.73 -2.61 -9.40
N LEU A 132 9.99 -2.38 -10.49
CA LEU A 132 8.58 -2.01 -10.43
C LEU A 132 7.70 -3.11 -9.80
N ALA A 133 8.13 -4.38 -9.82
CA ALA A 133 7.35 -5.47 -9.26
C ALA A 133 7.32 -5.46 -7.74
N VAL A 134 8.45 -5.23 -7.06
CA VAL A 134 8.44 -5.06 -5.59
C VAL A 134 7.70 -3.79 -5.17
N LEU A 135 7.76 -2.74 -6.00
CA LEU A 135 6.96 -1.55 -5.77
C LEU A 135 5.46 -1.86 -5.90
N ALA A 136 5.03 -2.64 -6.90
CA ALA A 136 3.62 -2.98 -7.09
C ALA A 136 3.00 -3.70 -5.88
N VAL A 137 3.76 -4.52 -5.16
CA VAL A 137 3.26 -5.29 -4.00
C VAL A 137 3.58 -4.66 -2.64
N ALA A 138 4.63 -3.82 -2.55
CA ALA A 138 5.14 -3.29 -1.27
C ALA A 138 5.64 -1.83 -1.35
N GLY A 139 5.00 -0.96 -2.16
CA GLY A 139 5.36 0.46 -2.16
C GLY A 139 4.60 1.43 -3.07
N TYR A 140 3.86 0.96 -4.08
CA TYR A 140 3.27 1.86 -5.06
C TYR A 140 1.99 2.55 -4.56
N SER A 141 1.12 1.80 -3.90
CA SER A 141 -0.09 2.41 -3.33
C SER A 141 0.29 3.10 -2.04
N SER A 142 -0.11 4.37 -1.86
CA SER A 142 -0.11 5.04 -0.56
C SER A 142 -0.71 4.18 0.57
N CYS A 143 -1.58 3.22 0.20
CA CYS A 143 -2.13 2.19 1.07
C CYS A 143 -1.08 1.31 1.77
N HIS A 144 0.09 1.04 1.15
CA HIS A 144 1.16 0.29 1.81
C HIS A 144 1.69 1.06 3.02
N TYR A 145 1.90 2.39 2.90
CA TYR A 145 2.35 3.22 4.02
C TYR A 145 1.28 3.41 5.12
N HIS A 146 0.00 3.19 4.79
CA HIS A 146 -1.04 3.14 5.81
C HIS A 146 -1.02 1.82 6.61
N MET A 147 -0.43 0.75 6.07
CA MET A 147 -0.29 -0.54 6.74
C MET A 147 1.07 -0.71 7.39
N VAL A 148 2.14 -0.26 6.74
CA VAL A 148 3.54 -0.44 7.15
C VAL A 148 4.16 0.93 7.34
N LEU A 149 4.60 1.22 8.56
CA LEU A 149 5.09 2.56 8.93
C LEU A 149 6.48 2.87 8.36
N GLU A 150 7.32 1.84 8.22
CA GLU A 150 8.70 1.98 7.72
C GLU A 150 9.01 0.86 6.73
N THR A 151 9.58 1.22 5.58
CA THR A 151 10.03 0.27 4.56
C THR A 151 11.39 0.73 4.04
N THR A 152 12.32 -0.21 3.92
CA THR A 152 13.63 0.03 3.30
C THR A 152 13.70 -0.66 1.94
N ARG A 153 14.57 -0.12 1.08
CA ARG A 153 14.79 -0.60 -0.30
C ARG A 153 16.27 -0.93 -0.48
N SER A 154 16.57 -2.05 -1.15
CA SER A 154 17.95 -2.37 -1.55
C SER A 154 18.50 -1.35 -2.55
N GLU A 155 19.82 -1.26 -2.66
CA GLU A 155 20.49 -0.33 -3.58
C GLU A 155 20.07 -0.54 -5.05
N ASP A 156 19.92 -1.79 -5.48
CA ASP A 156 19.40 -2.15 -6.81
C ASP A 156 17.88 -1.99 -6.96
N GLY A 157 17.17 -1.72 -5.86
CA GLY A 157 15.72 -1.61 -5.80
C GLY A 157 14.93 -2.89 -5.99
N MET A 158 15.59 -4.03 -6.07
CA MET A 158 14.95 -5.32 -6.32
C MET A 158 14.36 -5.93 -5.05
N ARG A 159 14.70 -5.43 -3.87
CA ARG A 159 14.18 -5.87 -2.56
C ARG A 159 13.54 -4.72 -1.80
N ARG A 160 12.44 -5.04 -1.12
CA ARG A 160 11.84 -4.21 -0.06
C ARG A 160 11.75 -4.98 1.24
N THR A 161 12.07 -4.31 2.34
CA THR A 161 12.13 -4.88 3.68
C THR A 161 11.33 -4.02 4.65
N TRP A 162 10.59 -4.66 5.56
CA TRP A 162 9.83 -3.98 6.61
C TRP A 162 9.62 -4.88 7.82
N VAL A 163 9.19 -4.30 8.93
CA VAL A 163 8.77 -5.06 10.11
C VAL A 163 7.27 -5.38 9.99
N SER A 164 6.88 -6.62 10.28
CA SER A 164 5.47 -7.02 10.28
C SER A 164 4.61 -6.05 11.12
N PRO A 165 3.51 -5.52 10.56
CA PRO A 165 2.73 -4.45 11.20
C PRO A 165 1.65 -4.96 12.17
N PHE A 166 1.58 -6.27 12.41
CA PHE A 166 0.42 -6.88 13.08
C PHE A 166 0.59 -7.04 14.60
N LYS A 167 1.83 -7.00 15.11
CA LYS A 167 2.15 -7.28 16.52
C LYS A 167 1.27 -6.57 17.53
N THR A 168 1.15 -5.24 17.42
CA THR A 168 0.45 -4.42 18.43
C THR A 168 -1.01 -4.83 18.53
N CYS A 169 -1.69 -4.91 17.38
CA CYS A 169 -3.10 -5.28 17.32
C CYS A 169 -3.33 -6.76 17.67
N LEU A 170 -2.47 -7.69 17.25
CA LEU A 170 -2.56 -9.10 17.67
C LEU A 170 -2.36 -9.23 19.18
N ALA A 171 -1.33 -8.60 19.74
CA ALA A 171 -1.05 -8.67 21.17
C ALA A 171 -2.19 -8.09 22.02
N ALA A 172 -2.87 -7.04 21.55
CA ALA A 172 -4.04 -6.48 22.21
C ALA A 172 -5.29 -7.38 22.04
N GLY A 173 -5.58 -7.80 20.81
CA GLY A 173 -6.78 -8.56 20.46
C GLY A 173 -6.78 -10.00 20.96
N SER A 174 -5.64 -10.70 20.94
CA SER A 174 -5.54 -12.08 21.42
C SER A 174 -5.84 -12.22 22.91
N ARG A 175 -5.51 -11.21 23.73
CA ARG A 175 -5.81 -11.21 25.19
C ARG A 175 -7.31 -11.23 25.49
N ILE A 176 -8.12 -10.73 24.56
CA ILE A 176 -9.58 -10.67 24.69
C ILE A 176 -10.29 -11.67 23.76
N GLY A 177 -9.54 -12.60 23.15
CA GLY A 177 -10.08 -13.64 22.29
C GLY A 177 -10.55 -13.17 20.92
N GLN A 178 -10.11 -12.00 20.43
CA GLN A 178 -10.44 -11.54 19.08
C GLN A 178 -9.67 -12.27 17.99
N PHE A 179 -8.41 -12.64 18.25
CA PHE A 179 -7.51 -13.24 17.26
C PHE A 179 -6.75 -14.42 17.86
N ASP A 180 -6.65 -15.50 17.10
CA ASP A 180 -5.84 -16.69 17.41
C ASP A 180 -4.72 -16.92 16.36
N MET A 181 -4.50 -15.95 15.48
CA MET A 181 -3.43 -15.95 14.47
C MET A 181 -2.13 -15.36 15.03
N THR A 182 -1.00 -15.82 14.48
CA THR A 182 0.33 -15.24 14.71
C THR A 182 0.77 -14.43 13.50
N GLU A 183 1.78 -13.57 13.68
CA GLU A 183 2.38 -12.86 12.56
C GLU A 183 3.04 -13.81 11.54
N GLN A 184 3.66 -14.90 12.01
CA GLN A 184 4.13 -15.99 11.15
C GLN A 184 3.01 -16.56 10.29
N TRP A 185 1.88 -16.90 10.92
CA TRP A 185 0.75 -17.49 10.20
C TRP A 185 0.23 -16.52 9.13
N LEU A 186 0.14 -15.22 9.44
CA LEU A 186 -0.24 -14.19 8.46
C LEU A 186 0.78 -14.08 7.33
N TRP A 187 2.08 -14.12 7.62
CA TRP A 187 3.11 -14.09 6.60
C TRP A 187 2.95 -15.25 5.62
N GLU A 188 2.86 -16.47 6.15
CA GLU A 188 2.87 -17.72 5.37
C GLU A 188 1.54 -18.02 4.67
N ASN A 189 0.40 -17.68 5.28
CA ASN A 189 -0.92 -18.10 4.79
C ASN A 189 -1.71 -16.95 4.14
N TYR A 190 -1.24 -15.72 4.28
CA TYR A 190 -1.96 -14.55 3.81
C TYR A 190 -1.10 -13.60 2.98
N VAL A 191 0.11 -13.23 3.41
CA VAL A 191 0.95 -12.30 2.64
C VAL A 191 1.61 -12.99 1.46
N VAL A 192 2.38 -14.06 1.72
CA VAL A 192 3.14 -14.79 0.69
C VAL A 192 2.23 -15.32 -0.44
N PRO A 193 1.11 -16.03 -0.17
CA PRO A 193 0.29 -16.60 -1.24
C PRO A 193 -0.30 -15.55 -2.19
N ARG A 194 -0.67 -14.38 -1.66
CA ARG A 194 -1.19 -13.26 -2.47
C ARG A 194 -0.08 -12.63 -3.29
N PHE A 195 1.11 -12.44 -2.70
CA PHE A 195 2.25 -11.87 -3.41
C PHE A 195 2.73 -12.81 -4.54
N GLU A 196 2.71 -14.13 -4.33
CA GLU A 196 2.97 -15.12 -5.37
C GLU A 196 1.92 -15.07 -6.49
N GLY A 197 0.64 -14.90 -6.14
CA GLY A 197 -0.43 -14.69 -7.10
C GLY A 197 -0.22 -13.44 -7.94
N TYR A 198 0.12 -12.32 -7.29
CA TYR A 198 0.43 -11.06 -7.98
C TYR A 198 1.67 -11.17 -8.87
N ALA A 199 2.71 -11.90 -8.44
CA ALA A 199 3.95 -12.11 -9.20
C ALA A 199 3.68 -12.70 -10.59
N LYS A 200 2.72 -13.63 -10.68
CA LYS A 200 2.29 -14.25 -11.95
C LYS A 200 1.72 -13.23 -12.92
N ASP A 201 0.86 -12.33 -12.43
CA ASP A 201 0.26 -11.26 -13.25
C ASP A 201 1.30 -10.18 -13.62
N LEU A 202 2.30 -9.96 -12.75
CA LEU A 202 3.43 -9.05 -13.00
C LEU A 202 4.49 -9.61 -13.95
N GLY A 203 4.47 -10.91 -14.23
CA GLY A 203 5.46 -11.59 -15.08
C GLY A 203 6.84 -11.72 -14.43
N VAL A 204 6.91 -11.84 -13.09
CA VAL A 204 8.16 -12.03 -12.34
C VAL A 204 8.05 -13.20 -11.36
N GLU A 205 9.18 -13.59 -10.78
CA GLU A 205 9.21 -14.45 -9.61
C GLU A 205 9.75 -13.69 -8.41
N PHE A 206 9.16 -13.93 -7.24
CA PHE A 206 9.64 -13.38 -5.98
C PHE A 206 10.37 -14.42 -5.13
N GLU A 207 11.26 -13.92 -4.29
CA GLU A 207 11.78 -14.56 -3.09
C GLU A 207 11.29 -13.80 -1.87
N PHE A 208 11.16 -14.51 -0.75
CA PHE A 208 10.57 -14.01 0.48
C PHE A 208 11.48 -14.28 1.68
N ALA A 209 11.38 -13.43 2.70
CA ALA A 209 11.95 -13.72 4.00
C ALA A 209 11.42 -15.04 4.57
N THR A 210 12.31 -15.81 5.20
CA THR A 210 11.91 -16.82 6.18
C THR A 210 11.48 -16.09 7.45
N TRP A 211 10.39 -16.51 8.07
CA TRP A 211 9.91 -15.89 9.30
C TRP A 211 10.93 -16.01 10.44
N ASP A 212 11.11 -14.93 11.19
CA ASP A 212 11.91 -14.86 12.41
C ASP A 212 11.14 -14.07 13.48
N ASP A 213 10.74 -14.72 14.57
CA ASP A 213 10.00 -14.11 15.67
C ASP A 213 10.79 -13.00 16.39
N ALA A 214 12.13 -13.08 16.41
CA ALA A 214 12.95 -12.12 17.13
C ALA A 214 12.95 -10.75 16.46
N THR A 215 13.11 -10.74 15.14
CA THR A 215 13.17 -9.50 14.34
C THR A 215 11.81 -9.09 13.82
N ARG A 216 10.98 -10.07 13.41
CA ARG A 216 9.73 -9.88 12.64
C ARG A 216 9.95 -9.10 11.34
N GLU A 217 11.20 -9.03 10.90
CA GLU A 217 11.56 -8.39 9.67
C GLU A 217 11.22 -9.34 8.52
N VAL A 218 10.51 -8.81 7.54
CA VAL A 218 10.12 -9.51 6.33
C VAL A 218 10.55 -8.72 5.12
N TRP A 219 10.79 -9.43 4.03
CA TRP A 219 11.18 -8.82 2.77
C TRP A 219 10.61 -9.60 1.59
N VAL A 220 10.43 -8.88 0.49
CA VAL A 220 10.14 -9.44 -0.83
C VAL A 220 11.22 -8.96 -1.79
N GLN A 221 11.70 -9.86 -2.64
CA GLN A 221 12.70 -9.56 -3.65
C GLN A 221 12.33 -10.19 -4.99
N VAL A 222 12.55 -9.49 -6.10
CA VAL A 222 12.47 -10.10 -7.44
C VAL A 222 13.68 -11.00 -7.68
N LYS A 223 13.44 -12.21 -8.15
CA LYS A 223 14.52 -13.11 -8.58
C LYS A 223 15.28 -12.53 -9.78
N PRO A 224 16.63 -12.71 -9.82
CA PRO A 224 17.47 -12.26 -10.93
C PRO A 224 16.93 -12.65 -12.32
#